data_AF-A0A9W4TBY5-F1
#
_entry.id   AF-A0A9W4TBY5-F1
#
_cell.length_a   1.000
_cell.length_b   1.000
_cell.length_c   1.000
_cell.angle_alpha   90.00
_cell.angle_beta   90.00
_cell.angle_gamma   90.00
#
_symmetry.space_group_name_H-M   'P 1'
#
loop_
_entity.id
_entity.type
_entity.pdbx_description
1 polymer ?
#
loop_
_entity_poly.entity_id
_entity_poly.type
_entity_poly.pdbx_seq_one_letter_code
_entity_poly.pdbx_strand_id
1 'polypeptide(L)'
;KQQIISKSENNERISEFIKKRNDNFKNSHTKMIDSYLERNRKAIILDRIMIHADMSEQHLELIPDEIKKQTALHFQKIAGFSNRD
;
A
#
# COMPACT_ATOMS: atom_id res chain seq x y z
N LYS A 1 -2.63 -0.59 -37.87
CA LYS A 1 -3.76 0.37 -38.02
C LYS A 1 -3.74 1.30 -36.81
N GLN A 2 -3.39 2.57 -36.97
CA GLN A 2 -3.52 3.55 -35.88
C GLN A 2 -5.02 3.87 -35.72
N GLN A 3 -5.60 3.61 -34.55
CA GLN A 3 -6.96 4.05 -34.23
C GLN A 3 -6.90 5.53 -33.87
N ILE A 4 -7.62 6.36 -34.64
CA ILE A 4 -7.85 7.76 -34.28
C ILE A 4 -8.90 7.74 -33.18
N ILE A 5 -8.46 7.87 -31.93
CA ILE A 5 -9.35 7.96 -30.77
C ILE A 5 -9.83 9.40 -30.67
N SER A 6 -11.14 9.59 -30.73
CA SER A 6 -11.76 10.90 -30.59
C SER A 6 -11.62 11.44 -29.16
N LYS A 7 -11.72 12.76 -28.98
CA LYS A 7 -11.68 13.38 -27.65
C LYS A 7 -12.77 12.85 -26.71
N SER A 8 -13.96 12.50 -27.23
CA SER A 8 -15.04 11.98 -26.37
C SER A 8 -14.74 10.56 -25.87
N GLU A 9 -14.25 9.67 -26.75
CA GLU A 9 -13.84 8.30 -26.38
C GLU A 9 -12.72 8.30 -25.33
N ASN A 10 -11.81 9.27 -25.40
CA ASN A 10 -10.80 9.46 -24.35
C ASN A 10 -11.41 9.93 -23.02
N ASN A 11 -12.35 10.87 -23.04
CA ASN A 11 -13.01 11.35 -21.83
C ASN A 11 -13.83 10.25 -21.16
N GLU A 12 -14.52 9.40 -21.93
CA GLU A 12 -15.26 8.24 -21.43
C GLU A 12 -14.33 7.24 -20.75
N ARG A 13 -13.23 6.87 -21.40
CA ARG A 13 -12.22 5.99 -20.81
C ARG A 13 -11.65 6.55 -19.51
N ILE A 14 -11.32 7.85 -19.47
CA ILE A 14 -10.84 8.50 -18.26
C ILE A 14 -11.89 8.40 -17.14
N SER A 15 -13.16 8.66 -17.45
CA SER A 15 -14.26 8.54 -16.47
C SER A 15 -14.41 7.11 -15.94
N GLU A 16 -14.31 6.11 -16.81
CA GLU A 16 -14.34 4.69 -16.41
C GLU A 16 -13.18 4.32 -15.49
N PHE A 17 -11.96 4.76 -15.80
CA PHE A 17 -10.81 4.51 -14.93
C PHE A 17 -10.96 5.19 -13.57
N ILE A 18 -11.55 6.39 -13.51
CA ILE A 18 -11.85 7.06 -12.24
C ILE A 18 -12.88 6.27 -11.43
N LYS A 19 -13.99 5.85 -12.05
CA LYS A 19 -15.02 5.03 -11.38
C LYS A 19 -14.43 3.73 -10.84
N LYS A 20 -13.68 3.00 -11.67
CA LYS A 20 -13.02 1.75 -11.28
C LYS A 20 -12.06 1.95 -10.10
N ARG A 21 -11.32 3.06 -10.06
CA ARG A 21 -10.43 3.39 -8.93
C ARG A 21 -11.22 3.67 -7.66
N ASN A 22 -12.31 4.42 -7.73
CA ASN A 22 -13.18 4.70 -6.58
C ASN A 22 -13.82 3.42 -6.04
N ASP A 23 -14.28 2.53 -6.92
CA ASP A 23 -14.83 1.24 -6.54
C ASP A 23 -13.78 0.35 -5.90
N ASN A 24 -12.55 0.35 -6.43
CA ASN A 24 -11.43 -0.36 -5.81
C ASN A 24 -11.07 0.24 -4.45
N PHE A 25 -11.05 1.56 -4.29
CA PHE A 25 -10.78 2.20 -3.01
C PHE A 25 -11.81 1.76 -1.94
N LYS A 26 -13.09 1.75 -2.29
CA LYS A 26 -14.17 1.35 -1.37
C LYS A 26 -14.14 -0.14 -1.04
N ASN A 27 -13.93 -1.00 -2.03
CA ASN A 27 -14.18 -2.44 -1.91
C ASN A 27 -12.90 -3.27 -1.77
N SER A 28 -11.73 -2.78 -2.21
CA SER A 28 -10.48 -3.53 -2.22
C SER A 28 -9.25 -2.63 -2.37
N HIS A 29 -8.73 -2.16 -1.23
CA HIS A 29 -7.50 -1.36 -1.15
C HIS A 29 -6.32 -1.99 -1.90
N THR A 30 -6.23 -3.33 -1.92
CA THR A 30 -5.24 -4.09 -2.69
C THR A 30 -5.30 -3.77 -4.19
N LYS A 31 -6.48 -3.90 -4.81
CA LYS A 31 -6.68 -3.64 -6.25
C LYS A 31 -6.45 -2.16 -6.59
N MET A 32 -6.74 -1.27 -5.65
CA MET A 32 -6.46 0.16 -5.81
C MET A 32 -4.96 0.40 -5.91
N ILE A 33 -4.16 -0.09 -4.96
CA ILE A 33 -2.69 0.02 -4.99
C ILE A 33 -2.11 -0.62 -6.25
N ASP A 34 -2.60 -1.79 -6.66
CA ASP A 34 -2.13 -2.47 -7.86
C ASP A 34 -2.42 -1.67 -9.14
N SER A 35 -3.43 -0.80 -9.14
CA SER A 35 -3.71 0.10 -10.27
C SER A 35 -2.77 1.31 -10.38
N TYR A 36 -2.02 1.61 -9.32
CA TYR A 36 -1.04 2.71 -9.28
C TYR A 36 0.39 2.22 -9.53
N LEU A 37 0.68 0.95 -9.26
CA LEU A 37 2.02 0.41 -9.36
C LEU A 37 2.18 -0.36 -10.66
N GLU A 38 3.03 0.14 -11.56
CA GLU A 38 3.43 -0.57 -12.80
C GLU A 38 4.33 -1.80 -12.53
N ARG A 39 4.58 -2.12 -11.26
CA ARG A 39 5.45 -3.23 -10.82
C ARG A 39 4.65 -4.35 -10.19
N ASN A 40 5.10 -5.59 -10.43
CA ASN A 40 4.58 -6.76 -9.74
C ASN A 40 4.78 -6.63 -8.22
N ARG A 41 3.70 -6.86 -7.46
CA ARG A 41 3.71 -6.82 -6.01
C ARG A 41 4.69 -7.87 -5.48
N LYS A 42 5.65 -7.42 -4.67
CA LYS A 42 6.52 -8.30 -3.89
C LYS A 42 5.99 -8.35 -2.46
N ALA A 43 5.89 -9.55 -1.90
CA ALA A 43 5.51 -9.78 -0.53
C ALA A 43 6.67 -10.44 0.21
N ILE A 44 6.87 -10.05 1.46
CA ILE A 44 7.75 -10.74 2.41
C ILE A 44 6.88 -11.26 3.53
N ILE A 45 7.17 -12.46 4.02
CA ILE A 45 6.51 -13.04 5.18
C ILE A 45 7.44 -12.82 6.37
N LEU A 46 6.89 -12.26 7.44
CA LEU A 46 7.62 -12.00 8.68
C LEU A 46 7.18 -13.00 9.73
N ASP A 47 8.01 -14.01 9.98
CA ASP A 47 7.74 -15.00 11.02
C ASP A 47 8.22 -14.53 12.39
N ARG A 48 9.19 -13.60 12.43
CA ARG A 48 9.83 -13.09 13.65
C ARG A 48 10.35 -11.69 13.40
N ILE A 49 10.33 -10.85 14.43
CA ILE A 49 10.93 -9.51 14.39
C ILE A 49 11.72 -9.24 15.67
N MET A 50 12.75 -8.40 15.57
CA MET A 50 13.47 -7.90 16.73
C MET A 50 12.81 -6.59 17.19
N ILE A 51 12.41 -6.52 18.45
CA ILE A 51 11.86 -5.29 19.04
C ILE A 51 12.94 -4.66 19.92
N HIS A 52 13.18 -3.37 19.68
CA HIS A 52 14.08 -2.55 20.48
C HIS A 52 13.21 -1.59 21.30
N ALA A 53 12.90 -1.96 22.55
CA ALA A 53 12.13 -1.10 23.45
C ALA A 53 13.04 -0.01 24.06
N ASP A 54 14.31 -0.35 24.36
CA ASP A 54 15.44 0.53 24.68
C ASP A 54 16.75 -0.28 24.57
N MET A 55 17.93 0.36 24.66
CA MET A 55 19.25 -0.31 24.46
C MET A 55 19.50 -1.54 25.33
N SER A 56 18.76 -1.71 26.45
CA SER A 56 18.90 -2.81 27.40
C SER A 56 17.85 -3.92 27.28
N GLU A 57 16.76 -3.71 26.54
CA GLU A 57 15.68 -4.71 26.39
C GLU A 57 15.38 -4.96 24.92
N GLN A 58 16.11 -5.93 24.37
CA GLN A 58 15.88 -6.48 23.04
C GLN A 58 15.33 -7.90 23.18
N HIS A 59 14.25 -8.19 22.47
CA HIS A 59 13.72 -9.54 22.41
C HIS A 59 13.19 -9.87 21.01
N LEU A 60 13.19 -11.16 20.71
CA LEU A 60 12.64 -11.71 19.48
C LEU A 60 11.16 -11.97 19.68
N GLU A 61 10.32 -11.25 18.94
CA GLU A 61 8.87 -11.45 18.95
C GLU A 61 8.48 -12.48 17.89
N LEU A 62 7.61 -13.42 18.30
CA LEU A 62 7.13 -14.56 17.52
C LEU A 62 5.59 -14.57 17.41
N ILE A 63 4.89 -13.76 18.23
CA ILE A 63 3.44 -13.69 18.27
C ILE A 63 2.94 -12.92 17.03
N PRO A 64 2.13 -13.54 16.15
CA PRO A 64 1.74 -12.93 14.87
C PRO A 64 1.04 -11.57 15.00
N ASP A 65 0.17 -11.41 16.00
CA ASP A 65 -0.56 -10.17 16.22
C ASP A 65 0.37 -9.03 16.67
N GLU A 66 1.36 -9.32 17.51
CA GLU A 66 2.34 -8.33 17.94
C GLU A 66 3.33 -8.02 16.82
N ILE A 67 3.76 -9.02 16.03
CA ILE A 67 4.56 -8.82 14.82
C ILE A 67 3.86 -7.82 13.89
N LYS A 68 2.56 -8.02 13.63
CA LYS A 68 1.77 -7.15 12.75
C LYS A 68 1.72 -5.71 13.28
N LYS A 69 1.47 -5.54 14.57
CA LYS A 69 1.39 -4.23 15.23
C LYS A 69 2.71 -3.48 15.18
N GLN A 70 3.81 -4.14 15.55
CA GLN A 70 5.15 -3.54 15.57
C GLN A 70 5.68 -3.25 14.16
N THR A 71 5.36 -4.11 13.19
CA THR A 71 5.67 -3.87 11.78
C THR A 71 4.94 -2.62 11.27
N ALA A 72 3.65 -2.46 11.58
CA ALA A 72 2.90 -1.26 11.22
C ALA A 72 3.50 -0.02 11.88
N LEU A 73 3.84 -0.10 13.18
CA LEU A 73 4.46 0.99 13.93
C LEU A 73 5.82 1.40 13.35
N HIS A 74 6.65 0.43 12.96
CA HIS A 74 7.95 0.66 12.32
C HIS A 74 7.80 1.47 11.04
N PHE A 75 6.94 1.04 10.11
CA PHE A 75 6.74 1.75 8.85
C PHE A 75 5.98 3.07 9.00
N GLN A 76 5.15 3.23 10.02
CA GLN A 76 4.53 4.52 10.37
C GLN A 76 5.56 5.53 10.90
N LYS A 77 6.49 5.10 11.75
CA LYS A 77 7.48 5.97 12.40
C LYS A 77 8.71 6.25 11.53
N ILE A 78 9.12 5.31 10.69
CA ILE A 78 10.33 5.43 9.85
C ILE A 78 10.08 6.24 8.59
N ALA A 79 8.82 6.43 8.18
CA ALA A 79 8.48 7.44 7.20
C ALA A 79 8.51 8.81 7.87
N GLY A 80 9.63 9.54 7.74
CA GLY A 80 9.78 10.94 8.12
C GLY A 80 8.89 11.91 7.34
N PHE A 81 7.57 11.69 7.33
CA PHE A 81 6.59 12.63 6.80
C PHE A 81 5.53 12.89 7.88
N SER A 82 5.69 13.99 8.62
CA SER A 82 4.54 14.61 9.26
C SER A 82 3.61 15.09 8.14
N ASN A 83 2.40 14.53 8.05
CA ASN A 83 1.30 15.28 7.44
C ASN A 83 1.14 16.53 8.30
N ARG A 84 1.70 17.66 7.84
CA ARG A 84 1.31 18.96 8.34
C ARG A 84 -0.10 19.20 7.80
N ASP A 85 -1.04 19.35 8.72
CA ASP A 85 -2.40 19.80 8.45
C ASP A 85 -2.40 21.13 7.66
#